data_AF-A0A158KI24-F1
#
_entry.id   AF-A0A158KI24-F1
#
_cell.length_a   1.000
_cell.length_b   1.000
_cell.length_c   1.000
_cell.angle_alpha   90.00
_cell.angle_beta   90.00
_cell.angle_gamma   90.00
#
_symmetry.space_group_name_H-M   'P 1'
#
loop_
_entity.id
_entity.type
_entity.pdbx_description
1 polymer ?
#
loop_
_entity_poly.entity_id
_entity_poly.type
_entity_poly.pdbx_seq_one_letter_code
_entity_poly.pdbx_strand_id
1 'polypeptide(L)'
;MRKLLLLLCTIPSLSFASNWIVVHKADENWLGPVQDQKVKIEHSEVSVSVDRDSIASNGQVKSVWWKETASTKGFAMDMIRLTAFDCQAHTGLVQRAGAREKFSDPYKWYEDVRYEQQRIVPDSDWDSVFSAVCLSRWGSGSRESVETVNASGNEKASSPSAYPASSSDYAAWVQAFGSIGAIIAAALIAIWQSKKTVQQINQQKVDRDAERLVTVHSIVYTAVVLQRSVTQQLRQNGLMLASPEERIGFMPDVLRLEKALDQIELHLLPNGLVQYTLKVSATFTAFRILLEQVLSTSSETDEKILDDYIFTLEAFEWKVQDAYTTIEEILMHPANEKST
;
A
#
# COMPACT_ATOMS: atom_id res chain seq x y z
N MET A 1 35.92 -1.63 27.16
CA MET A 1 35.09 -2.01 25.99
C MET A 1 33.93 -1.02 25.84
N ARG A 2 34.13 0.12 25.15
CA ARG A 2 33.12 1.22 25.10
C ARG A 2 32.98 1.86 23.70
N LYS A 3 33.48 1.20 22.64
CA LYS A 3 33.56 1.78 21.29
C LYS A 3 32.70 1.07 20.23
N LEU A 4 31.92 0.04 20.58
CA LEU A 4 31.14 -0.72 19.59
C LEU A 4 29.66 -0.32 19.47
N LEU A 5 29.16 0.58 20.33
CA LEU A 5 27.71 0.84 20.45
C LEU A 5 27.20 2.07 19.66
N LEU A 6 28.05 2.74 18.90
CA LEU A 6 27.70 4.01 18.23
C LEU A 6 27.48 3.90 16.71
N LEU A 7 27.58 2.71 16.12
CA LEU A 7 27.50 2.55 14.66
C LEU A 7 26.13 2.10 14.12
N LEU A 8 25.14 1.85 14.97
CA LEU A 8 23.81 1.38 14.56
C LEU A 8 22.76 2.50 14.38
N CYS A 9 23.10 3.77 14.64
CA CYS A 9 22.12 4.86 14.67
C CYS A 9 22.03 5.74 13.40
N THR A 10 22.77 5.45 12.32
CA THR A 10 22.78 6.33 11.12
C THR A 10 22.85 5.57 9.80
N ILE A 11 22.03 4.54 9.62
CA ILE A 11 21.63 4.15 8.27
C ILE A 11 20.24 4.76 8.08
N PRO A 12 20.07 5.84 7.29
CA PRO A 12 18.77 6.18 6.77
C PRO A 12 18.38 5.05 5.81
N SER A 13 17.84 3.96 6.36
CA SER A 13 17.07 3.03 5.57
C SER A 13 15.95 3.88 5.00
N LEU A 14 15.96 4.11 3.69
CA LEU A 14 14.78 4.52 2.96
C LEU A 14 13.73 3.43 3.23
N SER A 15 12.98 3.58 4.31
CA SER A 15 11.80 2.79 4.61
C SER A 15 10.75 3.25 3.62
N PHE A 16 10.87 2.76 2.39
CA PHE A 16 9.88 2.97 1.35
C PHE A 16 8.54 2.48 1.90
N ALA A 17 7.50 3.32 1.78
CA ALA A 17 6.16 3.02 2.24
C ALA A 17 5.72 1.63 1.76
N SER A 18 5.11 0.85 2.65
CA SER A 18 4.77 -0.57 2.45
C SER A 18 3.58 -0.82 1.50
N ASN A 19 3.06 0.21 0.83
CA ASN A 19 1.83 0.13 0.05
C ASN A 19 2.11 0.45 -1.42
N TRP A 20 2.52 -0.57 -2.18
CA TRP A 20 2.71 -0.44 -3.63
C TRP A 20 1.54 -1.10 -4.37
N ILE A 21 1.03 -0.45 -5.41
CA ILE A 21 0.18 -1.11 -6.42
C ILE A 21 1.11 -1.80 -7.40
N VAL A 22 1.00 -3.13 -7.51
CA VAL A 22 1.79 -3.93 -8.44
C VAL A 22 0.96 -4.22 -9.70
N VAL A 23 1.47 -3.81 -10.85
CA VAL A 23 0.94 -4.11 -12.17
C VAL A 23 1.95 -5.01 -12.88
N HIS A 24 1.52 -6.24 -13.22
CA HIS A 24 2.35 -7.17 -13.98
C HIS A 24 2.15 -6.91 -15.48
N LYS A 25 3.25 -6.76 -16.22
CA LYS A 25 3.28 -6.67 -17.69
C LYS A 25 4.28 -7.68 -18.22
N ALA A 26 3.87 -8.48 -19.20
CA ALA A 26 4.81 -9.24 -20.00
C ALA A 26 5.45 -8.27 -21.01
N ASP A 27 6.77 -8.19 -21.01
CA ASP A 27 7.52 -7.40 -21.97
C ASP A 27 8.56 -8.29 -22.65
N GLU A 28 8.40 -8.46 -23.97
CA GLU A 28 9.29 -9.30 -24.77
C GLU A 28 10.69 -8.69 -24.91
N ASN A 29 10.80 -7.36 -24.83
CA ASN A 29 12.01 -6.62 -25.18
C ASN A 29 12.31 -5.51 -24.17
N TRP A 30 12.19 -5.79 -22.87
CA TRP A 30 12.46 -4.79 -21.86
C TRP A 30 13.92 -4.33 -21.92
N LEU A 31 14.10 -3.01 -22.03
CA LEU A 31 15.40 -2.35 -22.14
C LEU A 31 15.71 -1.61 -20.84
N GLY A 32 16.77 -2.06 -20.17
CA GLY A 32 17.28 -1.40 -18.98
C GLY A 32 17.77 0.03 -19.21
N PRO A 33 17.71 0.88 -18.19
CA PRO A 33 18.31 2.21 -18.20
C PRO A 33 19.83 2.10 -18.02
N VAL A 34 20.61 1.83 -19.07
CA VAL A 34 22.04 2.15 -19.00
C VAL A 34 22.40 2.88 -20.27
N GLN A 35 22.82 4.14 -20.10
CA GLN A 35 23.17 5.05 -21.19
C GLN A 35 24.20 4.44 -22.16
N ASP A 36 24.99 3.45 -21.74
CA ASP A 36 26.06 2.85 -22.55
C ASP A 36 26.02 1.31 -22.70
N GLN A 37 25.14 0.59 -22.01
CA GLN A 37 24.98 -0.86 -22.19
C GLN A 37 23.50 -1.24 -22.13
N LYS A 38 22.86 -1.34 -23.30
CA LYS A 38 21.51 -1.91 -23.39
C LYS A 38 21.56 -3.38 -22.94
N VAL A 39 21.44 -3.63 -21.64
CA VAL A 39 21.16 -4.97 -21.12
C VAL A 39 19.72 -5.25 -21.51
N LYS A 40 19.57 -5.94 -22.64
CA LYS A 40 18.29 -6.43 -23.12
C LYS A 40 17.97 -7.69 -22.33
N ILE A 41 16.87 -7.69 -21.61
CA ILE A 41 16.35 -8.89 -20.97
C ILE A 41 15.23 -9.40 -21.87
N GLU A 42 15.50 -10.48 -22.60
CA GLU A 42 14.49 -11.09 -23.47
C GLU A 42 13.52 -11.92 -22.63
N HIS A 43 12.22 -11.82 -22.94
CA HIS A 43 11.15 -12.58 -22.29
C HIS A 43 11.09 -12.40 -20.76
N SER A 44 11.31 -11.18 -20.27
CA SER A 44 11.18 -10.88 -18.84
C SER A 44 9.74 -10.68 -18.43
N GLU A 45 9.37 -11.21 -17.26
CA GLU A 45 8.23 -10.70 -16.52
C GLU A 45 8.64 -9.38 -15.86
N VAL A 46 7.94 -8.29 -16.20
CA VAL A 46 8.18 -6.97 -15.64
C VAL A 46 7.07 -6.66 -14.64
N SER A 47 7.44 -6.47 -13.38
CA SER A 47 6.52 -5.97 -12.35
C SER A 47 6.73 -4.47 -12.19
N VAL A 48 5.67 -3.70 -12.39
CA VAL A 48 5.62 -2.26 -12.15
C VAL A 48 4.99 -2.03 -10.78
N SER A 49 5.73 -1.44 -9.86
CA SER A 49 5.23 -1.06 -8.54
C SER A 49 5.09 0.45 -8.47
N VAL A 50 3.90 0.95 -8.14
CA VAL A 50 3.62 2.38 -7.95
C VAL A 50 3.27 2.63 -6.48
N ASP A 51 3.86 3.65 -5.87
CA ASP A 51 3.53 4.04 -4.50
C ASP A 51 2.05 4.47 -4.40
N ARG A 52 1.28 3.84 -3.51
CA ARG A 52 -0.17 4.04 -3.38
C ARG A 52 -0.52 5.45 -2.92
N ASP A 53 0.30 6.03 -2.06
CA ASP A 53 0.08 7.39 -1.57
C ASP A 53 0.34 8.43 -2.69
N SER A 54 0.95 7.99 -3.78
CA SER A 54 1.27 8.78 -4.94
C SER A 54 0.16 8.81 -6.01
N ILE A 55 -0.98 8.13 -5.82
CA ILE A 55 -2.14 8.17 -6.73
C ILE A 55 -2.74 9.59 -6.77
N ALA A 56 -2.98 10.12 -7.97
CA ALA A 56 -3.56 11.45 -8.13
C ALA A 56 -5.08 11.42 -7.92
N SER A 57 -5.58 12.20 -6.97
CA SER A 57 -7.00 12.54 -6.89
C SER A 57 -7.25 13.83 -7.68
N ASN A 58 -8.18 13.81 -8.63
CA ASN A 58 -8.67 14.99 -9.36
C ASN A 58 -7.78 15.56 -10.49
N GLY A 59 -6.95 14.72 -11.11
CA GLY A 59 -6.22 15.11 -12.33
C GLY A 59 -5.11 16.16 -12.11
N GLN A 60 -4.66 16.35 -10.87
CA GLN A 60 -3.53 17.24 -10.57
C GLN A 60 -2.19 16.64 -10.99
N VAL A 61 -1.21 17.52 -11.25
CA VAL A 61 0.18 17.12 -11.45
C VAL A 61 0.72 16.52 -10.15
N LYS A 62 1.27 15.30 -10.21
CA LYS A 62 1.81 14.64 -9.02
C LYS A 62 3.12 13.93 -9.32
N SER A 63 4.13 14.19 -8.48
CA SER A 63 5.39 13.45 -8.49
C SER A 63 5.21 12.12 -7.77
N VAL A 64 5.51 11.03 -8.47
CA VAL A 64 5.29 9.66 -8.01
C VAL A 64 6.57 8.87 -8.09
N TRP A 65 6.91 8.19 -7.00
CA TRP A 65 7.91 7.13 -7.02
C TRP A 65 7.27 5.85 -7.56
N TRP A 66 7.93 5.28 -8.55
CA TRP A 66 7.54 4.00 -9.13
C TRP A 66 8.78 3.20 -9.52
N LYS A 67 8.61 1.90 -9.63
CA LYS A 67 9.70 0.94 -9.79
C LYS A 67 9.33 -0.12 -10.82
N GLU A 68 10.28 -0.49 -11.66
CA GLU A 68 10.19 -1.66 -12.53
C GLU A 68 11.18 -2.70 -12.07
N THR A 69 10.74 -3.95 -11.99
CA THR A 69 11.62 -5.09 -11.75
C THR A 69 11.44 -6.08 -12.89
N ALA A 70 12.53 -6.30 -13.62
CA ALA A 70 12.61 -7.33 -14.64
C ALA A 70 13.50 -8.46 -14.11
N SER A 71 13.00 -9.70 -14.17
CA SER A 71 13.78 -10.87 -13.73
C SER A 71 13.86 -11.92 -14.82
N THR A 72 15.05 -12.51 -14.99
CA THR A 72 15.27 -13.72 -15.78
C THR A 72 16.38 -14.56 -15.16
N LYS A 73 16.15 -15.87 -14.96
CA LYS A 73 17.14 -16.90 -14.59
C LYS A 73 18.30 -16.41 -13.68
N GLY A 74 17.99 -15.82 -12.53
CA GLY A 74 18.98 -15.40 -11.53
C GLY A 74 19.54 -13.97 -11.69
N PHE A 75 19.09 -13.23 -12.71
CA PHE A 75 19.34 -11.80 -12.88
C PHE A 75 18.05 -11.04 -12.59
N ALA A 76 18.13 -10.00 -11.75
CA ALA A 76 17.00 -9.15 -11.41
C ALA A 76 17.44 -7.69 -11.50
N MET A 77 17.03 -7.01 -12.57
CA MET A 77 17.27 -5.57 -12.68
C MET A 77 16.10 -4.82 -12.06
N ASP A 78 16.45 -3.87 -11.21
CA ASP A 78 15.51 -3.07 -10.45
C ASP A 78 15.77 -1.60 -10.75
N MET A 79 14.79 -0.94 -11.36
CA MET A 79 14.85 0.46 -11.75
C MET A 79 13.82 1.25 -10.95
N ILE A 80 14.25 2.34 -10.34
CA ILE A 80 13.38 3.26 -9.60
C ILE A 80 13.38 4.64 -10.25
N ARG A 81 12.19 5.24 -10.36
CA ARG A 81 11.97 6.54 -10.99
C ARG A 81 11.06 7.41 -10.14
N LEU A 82 11.40 8.69 -10.04
CA LEU A 82 10.49 9.75 -9.60
C LEU A 82 9.99 10.46 -10.85
N THR A 83 8.69 10.42 -11.11
CA THR A 83 8.09 11.01 -12.31
C THR A 83 6.95 11.93 -11.92
N ALA A 84 6.98 13.17 -12.40
CA ALA A 84 5.85 14.09 -12.33
C ALA A 84 4.88 13.79 -13.46
N PHE A 85 3.70 13.27 -13.13
CA PHE A 85 2.64 13.00 -14.09
C PHE A 85 1.64 14.14 -14.12
N ASP A 86 1.31 14.63 -15.31
CA ASP A 86 0.16 15.50 -15.57
C ASP A 86 -0.94 14.64 -16.19
N CYS A 87 -1.93 14.28 -15.37
CA CYS A 87 -3.03 13.41 -15.77
C CYS A 87 -3.99 14.07 -16.78
N GLN A 88 -4.07 15.41 -16.84
CA GLN A 88 -4.91 16.11 -17.83
C GLN A 88 -4.21 16.19 -19.17
N ALA A 89 -2.94 16.60 -19.17
CA ALA A 89 -2.14 16.71 -20.38
C ALA A 89 -1.67 15.35 -20.93
N HIS A 90 -1.83 14.26 -20.15
CA HIS A 90 -1.30 12.93 -20.44
C HIS A 90 0.21 12.99 -20.71
N THR A 91 0.95 13.62 -19.79
CA THR A 91 2.41 13.74 -19.89
C THR A 91 3.11 13.28 -18.63
N GLY A 92 4.36 12.84 -18.77
CA GLY A 92 5.24 12.45 -17.67
C GLY A 92 6.60 13.13 -17.81
N LEU A 93 7.13 13.63 -16.70
CA LEU A 93 8.47 14.21 -16.62
C LEU A 93 9.29 13.45 -15.58
N VAL A 94 10.31 12.73 -16.01
CA VAL A 94 11.21 12.02 -15.10
C VAL A 94 12.09 13.02 -14.38
N GLN A 95 11.94 13.12 -13.06
CA GLN A 95 12.70 14.03 -12.21
C GLN A 95 13.95 13.37 -11.66
N ARG A 96 13.90 12.06 -11.42
CA ARG A 96 15.03 11.29 -10.90
C ARG A 96 14.90 9.84 -11.34
N ALA A 97 16.01 9.19 -11.62
CA ALA A 97 16.03 7.78 -11.94
C ALA A 97 17.31 7.11 -11.42
N GLY A 98 17.21 5.85 -11.04
CA GLY A 98 18.35 5.02 -10.70
C GLY A 98 18.04 3.56 -10.92
N ALA A 99 19.08 2.72 -10.98
CA ALA A 99 18.91 1.28 -11.08
C ALA A 99 19.97 0.50 -10.30
N ARG A 100 19.70 -0.79 -10.13
CA ARG A 100 20.62 -1.78 -9.58
C ARG A 100 20.43 -3.13 -10.28
N GLU A 101 21.51 -3.88 -10.37
CA GLU A 101 21.56 -5.20 -11.03
C GLU A 101 21.22 -6.36 -10.08
N LYS A 102 21.30 -6.11 -8.76
CA LYS A 102 20.98 -7.07 -7.71
C LYS A 102 20.21 -6.36 -6.61
N PHE A 103 19.27 -7.07 -5.97
CA PHE A 103 18.50 -6.51 -4.85
C PHE A 103 19.35 -6.13 -3.64
N SER A 104 20.54 -6.72 -3.49
CA SER A 104 21.51 -6.38 -2.44
C SER A 104 22.27 -5.09 -2.72
N ASP A 105 22.34 -4.66 -3.97
CA ASP A 105 23.20 -3.56 -4.37
C ASP A 105 22.50 -2.21 -4.11
N PRO A 106 23.26 -1.16 -3.77
CA PRO A 106 22.71 0.19 -3.69
C PRO A 106 22.28 0.67 -5.09
N TYR A 107 21.27 1.53 -5.16
CA TYR A 107 20.89 2.18 -6.41
C TYR A 107 21.99 3.10 -6.92
N LYS A 108 22.35 2.94 -8.19
CA LYS A 108 23.17 3.90 -8.94
C LYS A 108 22.22 4.92 -9.56
N TRP A 109 22.33 6.18 -9.12
CA TRP A 109 21.51 7.28 -9.62
C TRP A 109 22.11 7.84 -10.91
N TYR A 110 21.27 8.17 -11.89
CA TYR A 110 21.73 8.85 -13.11
C TYR A 110 21.81 10.35 -12.86
N GLU A 111 22.97 10.94 -13.15
CA GLU A 111 23.19 12.39 -13.00
C GLU A 111 22.57 13.18 -14.16
N ASP A 112 22.60 12.61 -15.37
CA ASP A 112 22.08 13.21 -16.60
C ASP A 112 20.75 12.59 -17.05
N VAL A 113 19.75 12.57 -16.17
CA VAL A 113 18.38 12.28 -16.62
C VAL A 113 17.94 13.47 -17.45
N ARG A 114 17.89 13.31 -18.78
CA ARG A 114 17.31 14.33 -19.65
C ARG A 114 15.83 14.46 -19.28
N TYR A 115 15.48 15.61 -18.73
CA TYR A 115 14.13 16.01 -18.33
C TYR A 115 13.24 16.27 -19.56
N GLU A 116 13.16 15.30 -20.46
CA GLU A 116 12.25 15.38 -21.60
C GLU A 116 10.85 15.00 -21.11
N GLN A 117 9.94 15.97 -21.20
CA GLN A 117 8.52 15.72 -20.98
C GLN A 117 8.02 14.81 -22.09
N GLN A 118 7.60 13.60 -21.72
CA GLN A 118 7.08 12.62 -22.67
C GLN A 118 5.56 12.68 -22.66
N ARG A 119 4.97 12.73 -23.86
CA ARG A 119 3.53 12.50 -24.03
C ARG A 119 3.26 11.01 -23.91
N ILE A 120 2.36 10.66 -23.00
CA ILE A 120 1.96 9.27 -22.75
C ILE A 120 0.81 8.97 -23.71
N VAL A 121 0.93 7.86 -24.42
CA VAL A 121 -0.02 7.38 -25.43
C VAL A 121 -0.51 6.00 -24.96
N PRO A 122 -1.77 5.61 -25.27
CA PRO A 122 -2.24 4.25 -24.99
C PRO A 122 -1.28 3.20 -25.54
N ASP A 123 -1.13 2.08 -24.83
CA ASP A 123 -0.24 0.96 -25.16
C ASP A 123 1.27 1.29 -25.16
N SER A 124 1.66 2.52 -24.80
CA SER A 124 3.08 2.84 -24.55
C SER A 124 3.60 2.12 -23.30
N ASP A 125 4.93 2.04 -23.15
CA ASP A 125 5.54 1.45 -21.96
C ASP A 125 5.16 2.16 -20.66
N TRP A 126 4.74 3.42 -20.77
CA TRP A 126 4.29 4.25 -19.65
C TRP A 126 2.80 4.11 -19.33
N ASP A 127 2.02 3.43 -20.17
CA ASP A 127 0.57 3.38 -20.05
C ASP A 127 0.13 2.68 -18.75
N SER A 128 0.77 1.56 -18.41
CA SER A 128 0.47 0.82 -17.17
C SER A 128 0.72 1.65 -15.91
N VAL A 129 1.84 2.39 -15.89
CA VAL A 129 2.22 3.29 -14.80
C VAL A 129 1.23 4.45 -14.71
N PHE A 130 0.95 5.09 -15.85
CA PHE A 130 0.04 6.23 -15.93
C PHE A 130 -1.37 5.87 -15.50
N SER A 131 -1.88 4.73 -15.98
CA SER A 131 -3.19 4.20 -15.60
C SER A 131 -3.29 3.92 -14.10
N ALA A 132 -2.21 3.40 -13.50
CA ALA A 132 -2.14 3.19 -12.05
C ALA A 132 -2.11 4.51 -11.26
N VAL A 133 -1.39 5.52 -11.74
CA VAL A 133 -1.24 6.82 -11.06
C VAL A 133 -2.48 7.70 -11.19
N CYS A 134 -3.03 7.83 -12.40
CA CYS A 134 -4.08 8.79 -12.72
C CYS A 134 -5.49 8.23 -12.53
N LEU A 135 -5.65 6.91 -12.29
CA LEU A 135 -6.92 6.20 -12.20
C LEU A 135 -7.90 6.45 -13.36
N SER A 136 -7.44 7.09 -14.43
CA SER A 136 -8.22 7.35 -15.63
C SER A 136 -8.15 6.11 -16.50
N ARG A 137 -9.26 5.37 -16.61
CA ARG A 137 -9.49 4.62 -17.85
C ARG A 137 -9.43 5.66 -18.96
N TRP A 138 -8.49 5.52 -19.90
CA TRP A 138 -8.52 6.27 -21.15
C TRP A 138 -9.96 6.37 -21.59
N GLY A 139 -10.50 7.59 -21.64
CA GLY A 139 -11.92 7.77 -21.89
C GLY A 139 -12.29 6.91 -23.09
N SER A 140 -13.26 6.01 -22.92
CA SER A 140 -13.69 5.03 -23.92
C SER A 140 -14.35 5.68 -25.16
N GLY A 141 -14.02 6.94 -25.45
CA GLY A 141 -14.68 7.84 -26.38
C GLY A 141 -13.85 8.26 -27.59
N SER A 142 -12.78 7.54 -27.95
CA SER A 142 -12.03 7.82 -29.19
C SER A 142 -11.73 6.58 -30.05
N ARG A 143 -12.61 5.56 -29.99
CA ARG A 143 -12.91 4.79 -31.21
C ARG A 143 -13.96 5.57 -31.98
N GLU A 144 -13.50 6.60 -32.67
CA GLU A 144 -14.26 7.23 -33.75
C GLU A 144 -14.53 6.13 -34.79
N SER A 145 -15.76 5.60 -34.75
CA SER A 145 -16.34 4.96 -35.91
C SER A 145 -16.32 5.99 -37.03
N VAL A 146 -15.43 5.76 -38.00
CA VAL A 146 -15.51 6.37 -39.32
C VAL A 146 -16.80 5.86 -39.95
N GLU A 147 -17.91 6.49 -39.60
CA GLU A 147 -19.18 6.32 -40.27
C GLU A 147 -19.27 7.46 -41.28
N THR A 148 -18.96 7.10 -42.52
CA THR A 148 -19.21 7.92 -43.70
C THR A 148 -20.70 8.25 -43.78
N VAL A 149 -21.09 9.43 -43.30
CA VAL A 149 -22.39 10.02 -43.63
C VAL A 149 -22.25 10.68 -45.00
N ASN A 150 -22.49 9.90 -46.04
CA ASN A 150 -22.90 10.39 -47.33
C ASN A 150 -24.34 9.94 -47.60
N ALA A 151 -25.21 10.94 -47.82
CA ALA A 151 -26.30 10.98 -48.80
C ALA A 151 -27.71 11.26 -48.25
N SER A 152 -28.32 12.24 -48.93
CA SER A 152 -29.76 12.46 -49.13
C SER A 152 -30.53 13.05 -47.94
N GLY A 153 -31.36 14.06 -48.09
CA GLY A 153 -31.90 14.71 -49.28
C GLY A 153 -32.86 15.81 -48.84
N ASN A 154 -33.05 16.79 -49.72
CA ASN A 154 -34.01 17.87 -49.59
C ASN A 154 -35.42 17.35 -49.29
N GLU A 155 -36.08 17.88 -48.26
CA GLU A 155 -37.53 18.11 -48.31
C GLU A 155 -37.89 19.51 -47.78
N LYS A 156 -38.65 20.22 -48.62
CA LYS A 156 -39.12 21.58 -48.43
C LYS A 156 -40.12 21.63 -47.28
N ALA A 157 -39.96 22.67 -46.46
CA ALA A 157 -40.95 23.13 -45.51
C ALA A 157 -42.28 23.46 -46.22
N SER A 158 -43.34 22.75 -45.85
CA SER A 158 -44.73 23.13 -46.08
C SER A 158 -45.37 23.54 -44.74
N SER A 159 -45.98 24.72 -44.74
CA SER A 159 -46.57 25.44 -43.62
C SER A 159 -47.54 24.61 -42.75
N PRO A 160 -47.60 24.87 -41.43
CA PRO A 160 -48.57 24.21 -40.56
C PRO A 160 -49.96 24.81 -40.75
N SER A 161 -50.90 24.00 -41.24
CA SER A 161 -52.33 24.31 -41.14
C SER A 161 -52.82 23.97 -39.73
N ALA A 162 -53.33 24.98 -39.03
CA ALA A 162 -53.97 24.83 -37.73
C ALA A 162 -55.20 23.92 -37.83
N TYR A 163 -55.09 22.68 -37.35
CA TYR A 163 -56.24 21.82 -37.09
C TYR A 163 -56.76 22.07 -35.67
N PRO A 164 -58.08 22.00 -35.44
CA PRO A 164 -58.65 22.15 -34.11
C PRO A 164 -58.21 20.98 -33.21
N ALA A 165 -57.82 21.30 -31.98
CA ALA A 165 -57.34 20.34 -30.98
C ALA A 165 -58.31 19.15 -30.85
N SER A 166 -57.86 17.99 -31.32
CA SER A 166 -58.54 16.71 -31.14
C SER A 166 -58.24 16.21 -29.73
N SER A 167 -59.19 15.49 -29.11
CA SER A 167 -59.05 14.90 -27.77
C SER A 167 -57.80 14.00 -27.59
N SER A 168 -57.12 13.63 -28.68
CA SER A 168 -55.83 12.97 -28.70
C SER A 168 -54.66 13.82 -28.20
N ASP A 169 -54.73 15.15 -28.33
CA ASP A 169 -53.62 16.05 -27.95
C ASP A 169 -53.49 16.18 -26.41
N TYR A 170 -54.60 16.04 -25.69
CA TYR A 170 -54.60 15.97 -24.22
C TYR A 170 -53.93 14.69 -23.70
N ALA A 171 -54.09 13.57 -24.39
CA ALA A 171 -53.44 12.30 -24.00
C ALA A 171 -51.92 12.36 -24.21
N ALA A 172 -51.47 12.95 -25.33
CA ALA A 172 -50.05 13.15 -25.62
C ALA A 172 -49.37 14.06 -24.58
N TRP A 173 -50.08 15.09 -24.10
CA TRP A 173 -49.59 15.98 -23.04
C TRP A 173 -49.41 15.25 -21.71
N VAL A 174 -50.41 14.47 -21.27
CA VAL A 174 -50.33 13.68 -20.02
C VAL A 174 -49.21 12.65 -20.07
N GLN A 175 -48.95 12.04 -21.23
CA GLN A 175 -47.87 11.08 -21.41
C GLN A 175 -46.48 11.75 -21.35
N ALA A 176 -46.32 12.96 -21.89
CA ALA A 176 -45.08 13.70 -21.85
C ALA A 176 -44.72 14.18 -20.44
N PHE A 177 -45.69 14.66 -19.66
CA PHE A 177 -45.44 15.02 -18.25
C PHE A 177 -45.28 13.81 -17.35
N GLY A 178 -45.99 12.71 -17.64
CA GLY A 178 -45.85 11.44 -16.91
C GLY A 178 -44.45 10.84 -17.03
N SER A 179 -43.83 10.88 -18.21
CA SER A 179 -42.48 10.34 -18.42
C SER A 179 -41.40 11.18 -17.73
N ILE A 180 -41.49 12.52 -17.80
CA ILE A 180 -40.57 13.42 -17.10
C ILE A 180 -40.70 13.23 -15.57
N GLY A 181 -41.93 13.15 -15.05
CA GLY A 181 -42.18 12.89 -13.64
C GLY A 181 -41.60 11.54 -13.18
N ALA A 182 -41.75 10.49 -13.98
CA ALA A 182 -41.20 9.16 -13.68
C ALA A 182 -39.65 9.18 -13.64
N ILE A 183 -38.99 9.90 -14.56
CA ILE A 183 -37.53 10.02 -14.58
C ILE A 183 -37.02 10.74 -13.33
N ILE A 184 -37.68 11.84 -12.93
CA ILE A 184 -37.31 12.59 -11.72
C ILE A 184 -37.51 11.73 -10.47
N ALA A 185 -38.64 11.02 -10.37
CA ALA A 185 -38.91 10.13 -9.24
C ALA A 185 -37.88 9.00 -9.15
N ALA A 186 -37.51 8.38 -10.27
CA ALA A 186 -36.49 7.35 -10.34
C ALA A 186 -35.11 7.88 -9.90
N ALA A 187 -34.73 9.08 -10.35
CA ALA A 187 -33.48 9.73 -9.94
C ALA A 187 -33.44 10.01 -8.43
N LEU A 188 -34.55 10.47 -7.84
CA LEU A 188 -34.64 10.73 -6.40
C LEU A 188 -34.54 9.44 -5.57
N ILE A 189 -35.20 8.36 -6.01
CA ILE A 189 -35.10 7.04 -5.35
C ILE A 189 -33.66 6.52 -5.44
N ALA A 190 -33.00 6.64 -6.59
CA ALA A 190 -31.62 6.22 -6.75
C ALA A 190 -30.65 7.01 -5.85
N ILE A 191 -30.83 8.33 -5.74
CA ILE A 191 -30.04 9.18 -4.82
C ILE A 191 -30.28 8.77 -3.36
N TRP A 192 -31.53 8.51 -2.97
CA TRP A 192 -31.88 8.08 -1.62
C TRP A 192 -31.29 6.70 -1.28
N GLN A 193 -31.40 5.73 -2.19
CA GLN A 193 -30.79 4.41 -2.04
C GLN A 193 -29.27 4.50 -1.95
N SER A 194 -28.63 5.32 -2.80
CA SER A 194 -27.19 5.57 -2.76
C SER A 194 -26.73 6.09 -1.40
N LYS A 195 -27.42 7.08 -0.83
CA LYS A 195 -27.11 7.60 0.51
C LYS A 195 -27.24 6.53 1.60
N LYS A 196 -28.28 5.70 1.54
CA LYS A 196 -28.50 4.62 2.52
C LYS A 196 -27.42 3.54 2.42
N THR A 197 -27.02 3.15 1.21
CA THR A 197 -25.95 2.18 0.98
C THR A 197 -24.60 2.72 1.47
N VAL A 198 -24.29 3.99 1.24
CA VAL A 198 -23.05 4.62 1.75
C VAL A 198 -23.01 4.62 3.28
N GLN A 199 -24.13 4.89 3.96
CA GLN A 199 -24.19 4.82 5.43
C GLN A 199 -23.95 3.40 5.95
N GLN A 200 -24.55 2.39 5.32
CA GLN A 200 -24.33 0.99 5.69
C GLN A 200 -22.89 0.54 5.46
N ILE A 201 -22.28 0.94 4.34
CA ILE A 201 -20.86 0.67 4.06
C ILE A 201 -19.97 1.35 5.10
N ASN A 202 -20.27 2.59 5.49
CA ASN A 202 -19.48 3.30 6.49
C ASN A 202 -19.62 2.65 7.88
N GLN A 203 -20.82 2.21 8.28
CA GLN A 203 -21.00 1.47 9.52
C GLN A 203 -20.24 0.14 9.50
N GLN A 204 -20.34 -0.62 8.41
CA GLN A 204 -19.59 -1.87 8.27
C GLN A 204 -18.07 -1.67 8.30
N LYS A 205 -17.58 -0.54 7.76
CA LYS A 205 -16.15 -0.19 7.86
C LYS A 205 -15.77 0.06 9.31
N VAL A 206 -16.53 0.88 10.03
CA VAL A 206 -16.28 1.16 11.45
C VAL A 206 -16.29 -0.13 12.29
N ASP A 207 -17.25 -1.03 12.06
CA ASP A 207 -17.33 -2.30 12.78
C ASP A 207 -16.13 -3.21 12.48
N ARG A 208 -15.73 -3.32 11.21
CA ARG A 208 -14.55 -4.13 10.81
C ARG A 208 -13.26 -3.54 11.34
N ASP A 209 -13.14 -2.21 11.31
CA ASP A 209 -11.96 -1.52 11.83
C ASP A 209 -11.89 -1.74 13.34
N ALA A 210 -13.00 -1.64 14.07
CA ALA A 210 -13.05 -1.97 15.51
C ALA A 210 -12.63 -3.42 15.80
N GLU A 211 -13.11 -4.40 15.03
CA GLU A 211 -12.74 -5.82 15.21
C GLU A 211 -11.24 -6.06 14.96
N ARG A 212 -10.68 -5.42 13.92
CA ARG A 212 -9.24 -5.47 13.63
C ARG A 212 -8.41 -4.86 14.73
N LEU A 213 -8.85 -3.72 15.25
CA LEU A 213 -8.20 -3.02 16.35
C LEU A 213 -8.15 -3.87 17.61
N VAL A 214 -9.25 -4.54 17.96
CA VAL A 214 -9.29 -5.51 19.08
C VAL A 214 -8.33 -6.68 18.82
N THR A 215 -8.23 -7.15 17.58
CA THR A 215 -7.31 -8.23 17.21
C THR A 215 -5.86 -7.82 17.37
N VAL A 216 -5.47 -6.65 16.84
CA VAL A 216 -4.11 -6.10 17.01
C VAL A 216 -3.79 -5.92 18.49
N HIS A 217 -4.70 -5.31 19.25
CA HIS A 217 -4.55 -5.13 20.68
C HIS A 217 -4.31 -6.46 21.40
N SER A 218 -5.10 -7.50 21.08
CA SER A 218 -4.95 -8.84 21.68
C SER A 218 -3.60 -9.49 21.34
N ILE A 219 -3.12 -9.36 20.09
CA ILE A 219 -1.82 -9.89 19.67
C ILE A 219 -0.68 -9.17 20.41
N VAL A 220 -0.70 -7.83 20.44
CA VAL A 220 0.32 -7.02 21.11
C VAL A 220 0.32 -7.29 22.62
N TYR A 221 -0.85 -7.37 23.25
CA TYR A 221 -0.97 -7.72 24.67
C TYR A 221 -0.37 -9.11 24.95
N THR A 222 -0.67 -10.10 24.11
CA THR A 222 -0.11 -11.45 24.25
C THR A 222 1.42 -11.42 24.10
N ALA A 223 1.96 -10.56 23.24
CA ALA A 223 3.40 -10.40 23.03
C ALA A 223 4.10 -9.86 24.29
N VAL A 224 3.52 -8.84 24.91
CA VAL A 224 3.98 -8.30 26.19
C VAL A 224 3.99 -9.38 27.27
N VAL A 225 2.86 -10.09 27.44
CA VAL A 225 2.70 -11.11 28.50
C VAL A 225 3.69 -12.25 28.29
N LEU A 226 3.84 -12.73 27.06
CA LEU A 226 4.79 -13.80 26.74
C LEU A 226 6.23 -13.37 26.98
N GLN A 227 6.61 -12.18 26.51
CA GLN A 227 7.95 -11.63 26.72
C GLN A 227 8.29 -11.50 28.20
N ARG A 228 7.37 -10.97 29.01
CA ARG A 228 7.54 -10.85 30.46
C ARG A 228 7.66 -12.22 31.13
N SER A 229 6.82 -13.18 30.74
CA SER A 229 6.87 -14.55 31.26
C SER A 229 8.22 -15.22 30.96
N VAL A 230 8.71 -15.11 29.72
CA VAL A 230 9.99 -15.69 29.31
C VAL A 230 11.15 -15.03 30.05
N THR A 231 11.18 -13.69 30.12
CA THR A 231 12.23 -12.96 30.85
C THR A 231 12.23 -13.31 32.35
N GLN A 232 11.05 -13.45 32.97
CA GLN A 232 10.93 -13.86 34.36
C GLN A 232 11.41 -15.30 34.58
N GLN A 233 11.08 -16.23 33.68
CA GLN A 233 11.59 -17.60 33.74
C GLN A 233 13.11 -17.63 33.59
N LEU A 234 13.68 -16.86 32.67
CA LEU A 234 15.13 -16.73 32.52
C LEU A 234 15.80 -16.21 33.78
N ARG A 235 15.19 -15.23 34.47
CA ARG A 235 15.71 -14.71 35.74
C ARG A 235 15.63 -15.72 36.88
N GLN A 236 14.53 -16.47 36.98
CA GLN A 236 14.31 -17.41 38.08
C GLN A 236 15.14 -18.69 37.94
N ASN A 237 15.22 -19.22 36.72
CA ASN A 237 15.86 -20.50 36.45
C ASN A 237 17.32 -20.32 35.99
N GLY A 238 17.74 -19.10 35.63
CA GLY A 238 19.10 -18.80 35.19
C GLY A 238 19.53 -19.73 34.05
N LEU A 239 20.73 -20.29 34.18
CA LEU A 239 21.31 -21.25 33.23
C LEU A 239 20.63 -22.63 33.24
N MET A 240 19.74 -22.96 34.19
CA MET A 240 19.08 -24.27 34.23
C MET A 240 18.08 -24.48 33.08
N LEU A 241 17.58 -23.40 32.46
CA LEU A 241 16.83 -23.44 31.20
C LEU A 241 17.66 -23.93 29.99
N ALA A 242 18.95 -24.22 30.19
CA ALA A 242 19.81 -24.82 29.18
C ALA A 242 19.49 -26.29 28.90
N SER A 243 18.60 -26.95 29.67
CA SER A 243 18.14 -28.28 29.29
C SER A 243 17.43 -28.20 27.92
N PRO A 244 17.83 -28.99 26.92
CA PRO A 244 17.24 -28.92 25.57
C PRO A 244 15.72 -29.09 25.58
N GLU A 245 15.17 -29.81 26.57
CA GLU A 245 13.76 -30.08 26.74
C GLU A 245 12.96 -28.83 27.15
N GLU A 246 13.51 -27.98 28.03
CA GLU A 246 12.86 -26.72 28.42
C GLU A 246 12.98 -25.63 27.35
N ARG A 247 14.08 -25.62 26.56
CA ARG A 247 14.23 -24.73 25.39
C ARG A 247 13.13 -24.93 24.35
N ILE A 248 12.61 -26.16 24.24
CA ILE A 248 11.53 -26.52 23.32
C ILE A 248 10.18 -25.99 23.80
N GLY A 249 10.02 -25.68 25.09
CA GLY A 249 8.74 -25.36 25.71
C GLY A 249 8.10 -24.05 25.22
N PHE A 250 8.85 -22.94 25.21
CA PHE A 250 8.28 -21.61 24.92
C PHE A 250 8.66 -21.04 23.54
N MET A 251 9.70 -21.56 22.87
CA MET A 251 10.08 -21.06 21.53
C MET A 251 8.99 -21.19 20.46
N PRO A 252 8.19 -22.28 20.40
CA PRO A 252 7.08 -22.36 19.46
C PRO A 252 6.06 -21.23 19.64
N ASP A 253 5.79 -20.83 20.88
CA ASP A 253 4.86 -19.73 21.18
C ASP A 253 5.44 -18.38 20.76
N VAL A 254 6.73 -18.15 20.99
CA VAL A 254 7.43 -16.94 20.52
C VAL A 254 7.37 -16.85 19.00
N LEU A 255 7.70 -17.93 18.28
CA LEU A 255 7.66 -17.96 16.80
C LEU A 255 6.25 -17.79 16.25
N ARG A 256 5.25 -18.42 16.88
CA ARG A 256 3.84 -18.28 16.50
C ARG A 256 3.38 -16.83 16.64
N LEU A 257 3.84 -16.14 17.69
CA LEU A 257 3.45 -14.78 17.97
C LEU A 257 4.17 -13.76 17.10
N GLU A 258 5.45 -13.97 16.80
CA GLU A 258 6.18 -13.19 15.78
C GLU A 258 5.45 -13.29 14.44
N LYS A 259 5.11 -14.51 14.01
CA LYS A 259 4.34 -14.73 12.79
C LYS A 259 2.97 -14.04 12.82
N ALA A 260 2.30 -14.04 13.98
CA ALA A 260 1.01 -13.35 14.12
C ALA A 260 1.18 -11.82 14.01
N LEU A 261 2.25 -11.25 14.54
CA LEU A 261 2.59 -9.83 14.40
C LEU A 261 2.91 -9.47 12.94
N ASP A 262 3.63 -10.32 12.22
CA ASP A 262 3.98 -10.12 10.81
C ASP A 262 2.79 -10.26 9.86
N GLN A 263 1.77 -11.01 10.26
CA GLN A 263 0.53 -11.18 9.49
C GLN A 263 -0.46 -10.03 9.68
N ILE A 264 -0.16 -9.05 10.54
CA ILE A 264 -1.02 -7.87 10.69
C ILE A 264 -0.99 -7.06 9.39
N GLU A 265 -2.14 -6.95 8.73
CA GLU A 265 -2.30 -6.18 7.49
C GLU A 265 -2.21 -4.67 7.78
N LEU A 266 -0.98 -4.15 7.82
CA LEU A 266 -0.69 -2.75 8.18
C LEU A 266 -1.48 -1.72 7.37
N HIS A 267 -1.76 -2.02 6.11
CA HIS A 267 -2.52 -1.14 5.20
C HIS A 267 -4.00 -0.99 5.56
N LEU A 268 -4.50 -1.79 6.50
CA LEU A 268 -5.86 -1.77 7.01
C LEU A 268 -5.96 -1.12 8.40
N LEU A 269 -4.83 -0.78 9.01
CA LEU A 269 -4.81 -0.09 10.27
C LEU A 269 -4.95 1.43 10.06
N PRO A 270 -5.54 2.14 11.02
CA PRO A 270 -5.44 3.60 11.09
C PRO A 270 -3.98 4.05 11.05
N ASN A 271 -3.69 5.13 10.33
CA ASN A 271 -2.32 5.61 10.12
C ASN A 271 -1.55 5.81 11.43
N GLY A 272 -2.21 6.29 12.50
CA GLY A 272 -1.60 6.45 13.82
C GLY A 272 -1.08 5.14 14.42
N LEU A 273 -1.70 3.99 14.11
CA LEU A 273 -1.35 2.69 14.68
C LEU A 273 -0.31 1.92 13.88
N VAL A 274 -0.13 2.26 12.60
CA VAL A 274 0.83 1.57 11.71
C VAL A 274 2.24 1.63 12.29
N GLN A 275 2.68 2.81 12.73
CA GLN A 275 4.03 3.00 13.25
C GLN A 275 4.28 2.21 14.54
N TYR A 276 3.31 2.20 15.47
CA TYR A 276 3.44 1.47 16.72
C TYR A 276 3.39 -0.05 16.51
N THR A 277 2.54 -0.52 15.60
CA THR A 277 2.48 -1.95 15.24
C THR A 277 3.80 -2.42 14.64
N LEU A 278 4.38 -1.64 13.72
CA LEU A 278 5.72 -1.89 13.17
C LEU A 278 6.80 -1.89 14.25
N LYS A 279 6.76 -0.92 15.18
CA LYS A 279 7.69 -0.84 16.32
C LYS A 279 7.60 -2.10 17.20
N VAL A 280 6.38 -2.58 17.48
CA VAL A 280 6.16 -3.81 18.24
C VAL A 280 6.72 -5.03 17.51
N SER A 281 6.35 -5.25 16.23
CA SER A 281 6.86 -6.38 15.43
C SER A 281 8.39 -6.39 15.40
N ALA A 282 9.02 -5.25 15.05
CA ALA A 282 10.48 -5.16 15.00
C ALA A 282 11.16 -5.41 16.36
N THR A 283 10.58 -4.90 17.45
CA THR A 283 11.11 -5.12 18.81
C THR A 283 10.95 -6.57 19.24
N PHE A 284 9.84 -7.22 18.87
CA PHE A 284 9.58 -8.62 19.19
C PHE A 284 10.50 -9.57 18.40
N THR A 285 10.78 -9.28 17.13
CA THR A 285 11.80 -10.00 16.35
C THR A 285 13.19 -9.85 16.97
N ALA A 286 13.57 -8.64 17.41
CA ALA A 286 14.84 -8.42 18.10
C ALA A 286 14.92 -9.19 19.43
N PHE A 287 13.81 -9.23 20.18
CA PHE A 287 13.67 -10.06 21.38
C PHE A 287 13.89 -11.54 21.07
N ARG A 288 13.22 -12.09 20.05
CA ARG A 288 13.40 -13.49 19.62
C ARG A 288 14.85 -13.81 19.25
N ILE A 289 15.49 -12.97 18.42
CA ILE A 289 16.88 -13.18 18.00
C ILE A 289 17.80 -13.23 19.21
N LEU A 290 17.63 -12.28 20.15
CA LEU A 290 18.44 -12.23 21.36
C LEU A 290 18.17 -13.44 22.25
N LEU A 291 16.91 -13.85 22.39
CA LEU A 291 16.52 -15.03 23.13
C LEU A 291 17.18 -16.30 22.56
N GLU A 292 17.15 -16.51 21.24
CA GLU A 292 17.84 -17.63 20.59
C GLU A 292 19.36 -17.58 20.82
N GLN A 293 19.95 -16.38 20.79
CA GLN A 293 21.37 -16.21 21.09
C GLN A 293 21.69 -16.58 22.55
N VAL A 294 20.87 -16.15 23.50
CA VAL A 294 21.01 -16.53 24.92
C VAL A 294 20.90 -18.04 25.07
N LEU A 295 19.87 -18.65 24.47
CA LEU A 295 19.66 -20.09 24.58
C LEU A 295 20.79 -20.90 23.94
N SER A 296 21.30 -20.49 22.79
CA SER A 296 22.42 -21.16 22.12
C SER A 296 23.74 -21.02 22.89
N THR A 297 23.98 -19.89 23.54
CA THR A 297 25.23 -19.63 24.27
C THR A 297 25.17 -20.10 25.73
N SER A 298 23.99 -20.36 26.29
CA SER A 298 23.77 -20.63 27.72
C SER A 298 24.58 -21.81 28.31
N SER A 299 25.06 -22.77 27.52
CA SER A 299 25.94 -23.83 28.04
C SER A 299 27.37 -23.36 28.36
N GLU A 300 27.78 -22.21 27.81
CA GLU A 300 29.16 -21.70 27.86
C GLU A 300 29.26 -20.30 28.48
N THR A 301 28.12 -19.70 28.80
CA THR A 301 28.03 -18.28 29.17
C THR A 301 28.27 -18.07 30.67
N ASP A 302 29.17 -17.14 31.00
CA ASP A 302 29.38 -16.66 32.37
C ASP A 302 28.10 -15.97 32.90
N GLU A 303 27.80 -16.13 34.19
CA GLU A 303 26.59 -15.61 34.85
C GLU A 303 26.41 -14.11 34.59
N LYS A 304 27.52 -13.38 34.55
CA LYS A 304 27.54 -11.95 34.26
C LYS A 304 27.04 -11.60 32.85
N ILE A 305 27.36 -12.41 31.85
CA ILE A 305 26.92 -12.18 30.47
C ILE A 305 25.42 -12.48 30.35
N LEU A 306 24.92 -13.50 31.08
CA LEU A 306 23.49 -13.78 31.16
C LEU A 306 22.71 -12.60 31.77
N ASP A 307 23.25 -11.98 32.83
CA ASP A 307 22.66 -10.76 33.41
C ASP A 307 22.59 -9.60 32.40
N ASP A 308 23.65 -9.37 31.62
CA ASP A 308 23.65 -8.34 30.57
C ASP A 308 22.58 -8.61 29.49
N TYR A 309 22.36 -9.89 29.15
CA TYR A 309 21.31 -10.29 28.23
C TYR A 309 19.91 -10.09 28.82
N ILE A 310 19.68 -10.53 30.06
CA ILE A 310 18.39 -10.34 30.75
C ILE A 310 18.06 -8.86 30.83
N PHE A 311 19.02 -8.01 31.19
CA PHE A 311 18.85 -6.56 31.21
C PHE A 311 18.41 -6.01 29.84
N THR A 312 18.97 -6.54 28.75
CA THR A 312 18.59 -6.15 27.39
C THR A 312 17.18 -6.63 27.03
N LEU A 313 16.79 -7.84 27.45
CA LEU A 313 15.43 -8.37 27.25
C LEU A 313 14.38 -7.55 28.02
N GLU A 314 14.68 -7.12 29.25
CA GLU A 314 13.84 -6.20 30.03
C GLU A 314 13.71 -4.84 29.34
N ALA A 315 14.78 -4.32 28.72
CA ALA A 315 14.71 -3.09 27.95
C ALA A 315 13.81 -3.20 26.71
N PHE A 316 13.76 -4.38 26.07
CA PHE A 316 12.78 -4.63 25.01
C PHE A 316 11.36 -4.70 25.56
N GLU A 317 11.15 -5.30 26.73
CA GLU A 317 9.82 -5.41 27.35
C GLU A 317 9.24 -4.01 27.55
N TRP A 318 10.05 -3.09 28.10
CA TRP A 318 9.63 -1.70 28.29
C TRP A 318 9.25 -1.01 26.98
N LYS A 319 9.99 -1.26 25.88
CA LYS A 319 9.70 -0.67 24.56
C LYS A 319 8.40 -1.20 23.95
N VAL A 320 8.12 -2.50 24.11
CA VAL A 320 6.86 -3.10 23.64
C VAL A 320 5.71 -2.61 24.51
N GLN A 321 5.89 -2.54 25.82
CA GLN A 321 4.90 -2.01 26.76
C GLN A 321 4.55 -0.55 26.46
N ASP A 322 5.56 0.29 26.21
CA ASP A 322 5.39 1.70 25.81
C ASP A 322 4.52 1.82 24.54
N ALA A 323 4.86 1.06 23.51
CA ALA A 323 4.09 1.02 22.27
C ALA A 323 2.66 0.50 22.49
N TYR A 324 2.49 -0.52 23.34
CA TYR A 324 1.18 -1.05 23.72
C TYR A 324 0.32 0.01 24.42
N THR A 325 0.87 0.75 25.40
CA THR A 325 0.13 1.82 26.09
C THR A 325 -0.31 2.91 25.12
N THR A 326 0.53 3.29 24.14
CA THR A 326 0.12 4.25 23.12
C THR A 326 -0.97 3.70 22.21
N ILE A 327 -0.90 2.42 21.84
CA ILE A 327 -1.98 1.76 21.09
C ILE A 327 -3.28 1.80 21.89
N GLU A 328 -3.24 1.46 23.18
CA GLU A 328 -4.41 1.49 24.07
C GLU A 328 -5.00 2.91 24.20
N GLU A 329 -4.16 3.93 24.36
CA GLU A 329 -4.60 5.33 24.40
C GLU A 329 -5.30 5.76 23.11
N ILE A 330 -4.77 5.39 21.94
CA ILE A 330 -5.38 5.66 20.63
C ILE A 330 -6.74 4.96 20.52
N LEU A 331 -6.84 3.72 21.00
CA LEU A 331 -8.07 2.93 20.98
C LEU A 331 -9.17 3.52 21.89
N MET A 332 -8.79 4.04 23.06
CA MET A 332 -9.73 4.63 24.02
C MET A 332 -10.20 6.04 23.61
N HIS A 333 -9.41 6.75 22.78
CA HIS A 333 -9.69 8.13 22.39
C HIS A 333 -9.63 8.38 20.86
N PRO A 334 -10.46 7.70 20.05
CA PRO A 334 -10.44 7.82 18.59
C PRO A 334 -10.84 9.22 18.06
N ALA A 335 -11.41 10.08 18.91
CA ALA A 335 -11.91 11.39 18.52
C ALA A 335 -10.83 12.47 18.34
N ASN A 336 -9.60 12.27 18.85
CA ASN A 336 -8.56 13.29 18.85
C ASN A 336 -7.68 13.31 17.59
N GLU A 337 -7.83 12.36 16.66
CA GLU A 337 -6.95 12.24 15.48
C GLU A 337 -7.29 13.21 14.33
N LYS A 338 -8.34 14.03 14.43
CA LYS A 338 -8.79 14.91 13.33
C LYS A 338 -8.03 16.23 13.18
N SER A 339 -6.96 16.51 13.95
CA SER A 339 -6.36 17.86 14.00
C SER A 339 -4.89 17.99 13.57
N THR A 340 -4.31 16.99 12.91
CA THR A 340 -2.93 17.04 12.38
C THR A 340 -2.90 16.46 10.99
#